data_AF-X1KEI9-F1
#
_entry.id   AF-X1KEI9-F1
#
_cell.length_a   1.000
_cell.length_b   1.000
_cell.length_c   1.000
_cell.angle_alpha   90.00
_cell.angle_beta   90.00
_cell.angle_gamma   90.00
#
_symmetry.space_group_name_H-M   'P 1'
#
loop_
_entity.id
_entity.type
_entity.pdbx_description
1 polymer ?
#
loop_
_entity_poly.entity_id
_entity_poly.type
_entity_poly.pdbx_seq_one_letter_code
_entity_poly.pdbx_strand_id
1 'polypeptide(L)'
;IYSSKGYGFFWNNPAIGRVELVNNGTYWLAEETDQLDYFVYTDDTPAQIMNCYAELTGYPSMMPDWAMGFWQCKLRYRNRDELMEVARKHVKELGLPMSVIVIDFFHWAIQGEWDFDPACWPDPEEMLAELKEMGIETMVSIWPTVNPNSRYFDEMLEKAYMIRTENGLATMMRFTDTYDKKRYLHYVDFTNPDAGKFVWEIARKNYYDKGVRQFWLDECEPEVRPYHYNNLRYYIGNGGKYSSLYPLFEEKTFYEGMKEAGEELPINLCRSAWAGSQKYGACVWSGDIYSNFATLEEQIKTGLNMAKFGILQPFWCGMGSKRFPSRFIGFVQFHPPSRIFSVRLSKEGGS
;
A
#
# COMPACT_ATOMS: atom_id res chain seq x y z
N ILE A 1 3.79 -0.70 20.86
CA ILE A 1 4.81 -1.70 21.25
C ILE A 1 4.19 -2.80 22.10
N TYR A 2 4.83 -3.98 22.10
CA TYR A 2 4.55 -5.10 22.99
C TYR A 2 5.77 -5.33 23.89
N SER A 3 5.56 -5.61 25.18
CA SER A 3 6.62 -5.81 26.17
C SER A 3 6.61 -7.23 26.73
N SER A 4 7.80 -7.80 26.92
CA SER A 4 7.98 -9.08 27.62
C SER A 4 7.55 -9.05 29.09
N LYS A 5 7.27 -7.86 29.65
CA LYS A 5 6.68 -7.67 30.98
C LYS A 5 5.16 -7.93 31.03
N GLY A 6 4.55 -8.37 29.93
CA GLY A 6 3.12 -8.72 29.90
C GLY A 6 2.19 -7.52 29.66
N TYR A 7 2.65 -6.49 28.95
CA TYR A 7 1.81 -5.36 28.58
C TYR A 7 2.04 -4.90 27.14
N GLY A 8 1.01 -4.31 26.54
CA GLY A 8 1.11 -3.52 25.32
C GLY A 8 0.96 -2.03 25.63
N PHE A 9 1.61 -1.22 24.80
CA PHE A 9 1.55 0.24 24.86
C PHE A 9 1.26 0.76 23.46
N PHE A 10 0.14 1.45 23.30
CA PHE A 10 -0.25 2.08 22.04
C PHE A 10 -0.12 3.60 22.17
N TRP A 11 0.77 4.16 21.36
CA TRP A 11 0.92 5.61 21.21
C TRP A 11 -0.20 6.11 20.28
N ASN A 12 -1.26 6.68 20.87
CA ASN A 12 -2.43 7.14 20.11
C ASN A 12 -2.22 8.58 19.63
N ASN A 13 -1.13 8.81 18.92
CA ASN A 13 -0.77 10.14 18.47
C ASN A 13 -0.04 10.05 17.11
N PRO A 14 -0.63 10.61 16.05
CA PRO A 14 -0.11 10.50 14.68
C PRO A 14 0.92 11.56 14.31
N ALA A 15 1.34 12.37 15.28
CA ALA A 15 2.36 13.38 15.05
C ALA A 15 3.68 12.76 14.63
N ILE A 16 4.39 13.48 13.76
CA ILE A 16 5.78 13.19 13.44
C ILE A 16 6.60 13.28 14.72
N GLY A 17 7.53 12.35 14.88
CA GLY A 17 8.36 12.27 16.06
C GLY A 17 9.16 10.98 16.10
N ARG A 18 9.46 10.48 17.31
CA ARG A 18 10.29 9.28 17.47
C ARG A 18 10.03 8.56 18.80
N VAL A 19 10.36 7.28 18.80
CA VAL A 19 10.42 6.45 19.99
C VAL A 19 11.85 5.97 20.21
N GLU A 20 12.36 6.12 21.42
CA GLU A 20 13.69 5.69 21.83
C GLU A 20 13.54 4.64 22.95
N LEU A 21 13.94 3.40 22.66
CA LEU A 21 13.93 2.28 23.59
C LEU A 21 15.35 1.97 24.04
N VAL A 22 15.92 2.86 24.86
CA VAL A 22 17.33 2.80 25.30
C VAL A 22 17.47 2.17 26.69
N ASN A 23 18.67 1.67 27.02
CA ASN A 23 18.89 0.93 28.27
C ASN A 23 18.66 1.76 29.55
N ASN A 24 18.82 3.08 29.48
CA ASN A 24 18.63 3.99 30.61
C ASN A 24 17.23 4.62 30.68
N GLY A 25 16.34 4.34 29.71
CA GLY A 25 15.00 4.91 29.70
C GLY A 25 14.24 4.69 28.40
N THR A 26 12.94 4.94 28.46
CA THR A 26 12.08 4.98 27.26
C THR A 26 11.57 6.39 27.06
N TYR A 27 11.69 6.90 25.83
CA TYR A 27 11.27 8.24 25.48
C TYR A 27 10.40 8.22 24.24
N TRP A 28 9.26 8.92 24.31
CA TRP A 28 8.33 9.12 23.21
C TRP A 28 8.23 10.62 22.96
N LEU A 29 8.43 11.02 21.71
CA LEU A 29 8.34 12.41 21.27
C LEU A 29 7.30 12.50 20.15
N ALA A 30 6.35 13.43 20.31
CA ALA A 30 5.60 14.02 19.23
C ALA A 30 6.11 15.45 19.07
N GLU A 31 6.56 15.83 17.87
CA GLU A 31 7.09 17.17 17.60
C GLU A 31 5.99 18.23 17.67
N GLU A 32 4.79 17.88 17.19
CA GLU A 32 3.63 18.75 17.21
C GLU A 32 2.40 17.97 17.69
N THR A 33 1.84 18.33 18.85
CA THR A 33 0.60 17.71 19.33
C THR A 33 -0.11 18.60 20.33
N ASP A 34 -1.42 18.42 20.47
CA ASP A 34 -2.24 19.19 21.41
C ASP A 34 -2.30 18.55 22.80
N GLN A 35 -2.15 17.22 22.88
CA GLN A 35 -2.18 16.49 24.13
C GLN A 35 -1.37 15.19 24.07
N LEU A 36 -1.00 14.70 25.25
CA LEU A 36 -0.46 13.35 25.41
C LEU A 36 -1.63 12.34 25.41
N ASP A 37 -1.58 11.36 24.51
CA ASP A 37 -2.59 10.31 24.43
C ASP A 37 -1.93 8.95 24.15
N TYR A 38 -2.19 7.98 25.01
CA TYR A 38 -1.67 6.62 24.90
C TYR A 38 -2.53 5.65 25.70
N PHE A 39 -2.50 4.39 25.28
CA PHE A 39 -3.17 3.29 25.97
C PHE A 39 -2.13 2.30 26.48
N VAL A 40 -2.31 1.83 27.71
CA VAL A 40 -1.59 0.70 28.27
C VAL A 40 -2.60 -0.40 28.54
N TYR A 41 -2.33 -1.59 28.04
CA TYR A 41 -3.21 -2.75 28.16
C TYR A 41 -2.39 -3.99 28.54
N THR A 42 -3.02 -4.89 29.28
CA THR A 42 -2.39 -6.08 29.87
C THR A 42 -3.35 -7.25 29.80
N ASP A 43 -2.80 -8.44 29.63
CA ASP A 43 -3.54 -9.70 29.71
C ASP A 43 -2.55 -10.83 30.04
N ASP A 44 -3.06 -12.03 30.31
CA ASP A 44 -2.28 -13.16 30.82
C ASP A 44 -1.33 -13.73 29.77
N THR A 45 -1.69 -13.64 28.48
CA THR A 45 -0.89 -14.20 27.38
C THR A 45 -0.59 -13.17 26.28
N PRO A 46 0.51 -13.35 25.54
CA PRO A 46 0.83 -12.47 24.41
C PRO A 46 -0.30 -12.40 23.36
N ALA A 47 -1.00 -13.51 23.13
CA ALA A 47 -2.11 -13.58 22.17
C ALA A 47 -3.29 -12.72 22.63
N GLN A 48 -3.62 -12.75 23.92
CA GLN A 48 -4.69 -11.91 24.47
C GLN A 48 -4.30 -10.43 24.46
N ILE A 49 -3.03 -10.09 24.76
CA ILE A 49 -2.53 -8.71 24.65
C ILE A 49 -2.66 -8.19 23.21
N MET A 50 -2.32 -9.00 22.21
CA MET A 50 -2.54 -8.64 20.79
C MET A 50 -4.03 -8.51 20.45
N ASN A 51 -4.89 -9.34 21.04
CA ASN A 51 -6.35 -9.21 20.88
C ASN A 51 -6.87 -7.89 21.47
N CYS A 52 -6.41 -7.45 22.64
CA CYS A 52 -6.77 -6.13 23.19
C CYS A 52 -6.40 -4.99 22.23
N TYR A 53 -5.25 -5.08 21.55
CA TYR A 53 -4.88 -4.09 20.52
C TYR A 53 -5.86 -4.09 19.34
N ALA A 54 -6.28 -5.27 18.88
CA ALA A 54 -7.27 -5.41 17.81
C ALA A 54 -8.66 -4.91 18.23
N GLU A 55 -9.08 -5.12 19.48
CA GLU A 55 -10.32 -4.55 20.03
C GLU A 55 -10.30 -3.01 20.03
N LEU A 56 -9.15 -2.42 20.35
CA LEU A 56 -8.97 -0.96 20.35
C LEU A 56 -8.91 -0.34 18.95
N THR A 57 -8.25 -1.00 18.00
CA THR A 57 -7.90 -0.39 16.70
C THR A 57 -8.69 -0.95 15.51
N GLY A 58 -9.26 -2.13 15.67
CA GLY A 58 -10.00 -2.90 14.66
C GLY A 58 -9.33 -4.23 14.34
N TYR A 59 -10.17 -5.25 14.07
CA TYR A 59 -9.70 -6.55 13.62
C TYR A 59 -9.29 -6.51 12.14
N PRO A 60 -8.26 -7.29 11.74
CA PRO A 60 -7.92 -7.44 10.33
C PRO A 60 -9.09 -8.00 9.52
N SER A 61 -9.28 -7.50 8.30
CA SER A 61 -10.25 -8.06 7.36
C SER A 61 -9.90 -9.50 6.97
N MET A 62 -10.91 -10.31 6.69
CA MET A 62 -10.71 -11.67 6.19
C MET A 62 -10.06 -11.63 4.80
N MET A 63 -9.03 -12.45 4.60
CA MET A 63 -8.34 -12.59 3.32
C MET A 63 -9.20 -13.38 2.33
N PRO A 64 -9.41 -12.90 1.10
CA PRO A 64 -10.01 -13.73 0.07
C PRO A 64 -9.03 -14.85 -0.36
N ASP A 65 -9.56 -16.02 -0.71
CA ASP A 65 -8.74 -17.20 -1.02
C ASP A 65 -7.73 -16.95 -2.16
N TRP A 66 -8.13 -16.19 -3.18
CA TRP A 66 -7.27 -15.84 -4.32
C TRP A 66 -6.06 -14.99 -3.89
N ALA A 67 -6.20 -14.16 -2.85
CA ALA A 67 -5.11 -13.33 -2.35
C ALA A 67 -4.01 -14.16 -1.68
N MET A 68 -4.30 -15.39 -1.27
CA MET A 68 -3.30 -16.32 -0.71
C MET A 68 -2.52 -17.09 -1.79
N GLY A 69 -2.88 -16.92 -3.05
CA GLY A 69 -2.20 -17.55 -4.18
C GLY A 69 -0.92 -16.83 -4.61
N PHE A 70 -0.44 -17.13 -5.82
CA PHE A 70 0.78 -16.54 -6.37
C PHE A 70 0.50 -15.20 -7.06
N TRP A 71 1.28 -14.17 -6.71
CA TRP A 71 1.17 -12.82 -7.27
C TRP A 71 2.37 -12.51 -8.14
N GLN A 72 2.13 -12.29 -9.43
CA GLN A 72 3.16 -12.01 -10.42
C GLN A 72 3.26 -10.50 -10.69
N CYS A 73 4.42 -9.93 -10.35
CA CYS A 73 4.71 -8.51 -10.54
C CYS A 73 6.14 -8.30 -11.07
N LYS A 74 6.35 -7.21 -11.80
CA LYS A 74 7.68 -6.65 -12.10
C LYS A 74 7.54 -5.15 -12.32
N LEU A 75 8.68 -4.44 -12.27
CA LEU A 75 8.80 -3.04 -12.66
C LEU A 75 9.44 -2.95 -14.05
N ARG A 76 8.68 -2.83 -15.15
CA ARG A 76 7.21 -2.86 -15.28
C ARG A 76 6.79 -3.66 -16.52
N TYR A 77 5.55 -4.14 -16.56
CA TYR A 77 4.90 -4.50 -17.83
C TYR A 77 4.56 -3.21 -18.57
N ARG A 78 5.02 -3.05 -19.81
CA ARG A 78 4.92 -1.78 -20.53
C ARG A 78 3.61 -1.61 -21.29
N ASN A 79 2.98 -2.70 -21.68
CA ASN A 79 1.76 -2.73 -22.47
C ASN A 79 0.98 -4.02 -22.25
N ARG A 80 -0.24 -4.06 -22.80
CA ARG A 80 -1.15 -5.22 -22.78
C ARG A 80 -0.47 -6.51 -23.23
N ASP A 81 0.23 -6.49 -24.36
CA ASP A 81 0.82 -7.69 -24.96
C ASP A 81 1.87 -8.33 -24.06
N GLU A 82 2.77 -7.52 -23.49
CA GLU A 82 3.82 -8.00 -22.58
C GLU A 82 3.23 -8.64 -21.31
N LEU A 83 2.13 -8.11 -20.79
CA LEU A 83 1.44 -8.67 -19.63
C LEU A 83 0.74 -9.99 -20.00
N MET A 84 -0.01 -9.99 -21.11
CA MET A 84 -0.78 -11.17 -21.55
C MET A 84 0.12 -12.32 -22.00
N GLU A 85 1.28 -12.04 -22.59
CA GLU A 85 2.29 -13.07 -22.89
C GLU A 85 2.70 -13.82 -21.61
N VAL A 86 2.98 -13.09 -20.52
CA VAL A 86 3.39 -13.70 -19.25
C VAL A 86 2.25 -14.50 -18.61
N ALA A 87 1.04 -13.97 -18.60
CA ALA A 87 -0.14 -14.66 -18.08
C ALA A 87 -0.41 -15.96 -18.86
N ARG A 88 -0.47 -15.88 -20.19
CA ARG A 88 -0.72 -17.04 -21.07
C ARG A 88 0.37 -18.09 -20.94
N LYS A 89 1.64 -17.67 -20.82
CA LYS A 89 2.76 -18.59 -20.61
C LYS A 89 2.64 -19.37 -19.30
N HIS A 90 2.29 -18.71 -18.19
CA HIS A 90 2.14 -19.38 -16.90
C HIS A 90 1.04 -20.45 -16.94
N VAL A 91 -0.11 -20.10 -17.51
CA VAL A 91 -1.28 -20.99 -17.55
C VAL A 91 -1.14 -22.08 -18.60
N LYS A 92 -0.78 -21.73 -19.85
CA LYS A 92 -0.84 -22.66 -20.99
C LYS A 92 0.44 -23.49 -21.16
N GLU A 93 1.61 -22.90 -20.96
CA GLU A 93 2.89 -23.57 -21.23
C GLU A 93 3.46 -24.23 -19.99
N LEU A 94 3.43 -23.53 -18.85
CA LEU A 94 4.10 -23.98 -17.63
C LEU A 94 3.18 -24.73 -16.66
N GLY A 95 1.86 -24.59 -16.79
CA GLY A 95 0.89 -25.15 -15.85
C GLY A 95 1.09 -24.64 -14.41
N LEU A 96 1.63 -23.42 -14.25
CA LEU A 96 1.89 -22.81 -12.95
C LEU A 96 0.68 -21.97 -12.52
N PRO A 97 0.15 -22.18 -11.30
CA PRO A 97 -0.96 -21.37 -10.81
C PRO A 97 -0.52 -19.91 -10.61
N MET A 98 -1.35 -18.99 -11.06
CA MET A 98 -1.22 -17.55 -10.83
C MET A 98 -2.59 -17.05 -10.39
N SER A 99 -2.62 -16.34 -9.27
CA SER A 99 -3.88 -15.80 -8.73
C SER A 99 -3.99 -14.31 -8.95
N VAL A 100 -2.87 -13.59 -8.97
CA VAL A 100 -2.84 -12.14 -9.23
C VAL A 100 -1.75 -11.80 -10.23
N ILE A 101 -2.07 -10.92 -11.18
CA ILE A 101 -1.07 -10.24 -12.02
C ILE A 101 -1.18 -8.73 -11.83
N VAL A 102 -0.03 -8.06 -11.80
CA VAL A 102 0.07 -6.64 -11.40
C VAL A 102 0.42 -5.74 -12.56
N ILE A 103 -0.35 -4.68 -12.75
CA ILE A 103 -0.05 -3.55 -13.63
C ILE A 103 0.60 -2.44 -12.79
N ASP A 104 1.91 -2.34 -12.90
CA ASP A 104 2.76 -1.36 -12.18
C ASP A 104 2.52 0.09 -12.67
N PHE A 105 3.16 1.06 -12.04
CA PHE A 105 3.10 2.50 -12.34
C PHE A 105 3.41 2.86 -13.81
N PHE A 106 2.94 4.04 -14.24
CA PHE A 106 3.07 4.53 -15.63
C PHE A 106 2.42 3.63 -16.70
N HIS A 107 1.33 2.97 -16.34
CA HIS A 107 0.36 2.46 -17.32
C HIS A 107 -0.64 3.55 -17.76
N TRP A 108 -0.68 4.69 -17.05
CA TRP A 108 -1.36 5.93 -17.42
C TRP A 108 -0.48 6.85 -18.27
N ALA A 109 -1.11 7.80 -18.97
CA ALA A 109 -0.40 8.79 -19.77
C ALA A 109 0.14 9.95 -18.93
N ILE A 110 -0.63 10.40 -17.94
CA ILE A 110 -0.28 11.49 -17.01
C ILE A 110 -0.68 11.11 -15.58
N GLN A 111 0.19 11.41 -14.61
CA GLN A 111 -0.11 11.18 -13.18
C GLN A 111 -1.31 12.02 -12.72
N GLY A 112 -2.20 11.38 -11.97
CA GLY A 112 -3.45 11.98 -11.49
C GLY A 112 -4.58 11.93 -12.51
N GLU A 113 -4.48 11.13 -13.58
CA GLU A 113 -5.59 10.84 -14.48
C GLU A 113 -6.34 9.55 -14.12
N TRP A 114 -5.65 8.63 -13.42
CA TRP A 114 -6.15 7.34 -12.96
C TRP A 114 -6.96 6.59 -14.03
N ASP A 115 -6.36 6.44 -15.21
CA ASP A 115 -6.84 5.59 -16.29
C ASP A 115 -5.70 4.87 -17.04
N PHE A 116 -6.07 3.87 -17.83
CA PHE A 116 -5.14 3.23 -18.75
C PHE A 116 -4.83 4.15 -19.94
N ASP A 117 -3.55 4.30 -20.28
CA ASP A 117 -3.13 4.91 -21.53
C ASP A 117 -3.54 4.03 -22.72
N PRO A 118 -4.46 4.49 -23.60
CA PRO A 118 -4.93 3.71 -24.73
C PRO A 118 -3.82 3.32 -25.72
N ALA A 119 -2.70 4.05 -25.76
CA ALA A 119 -1.57 3.73 -26.64
C ALA A 119 -0.84 2.45 -26.21
N CYS A 120 -0.86 2.14 -24.92
CA CYS A 120 -0.15 0.99 -24.33
C CYS A 120 -1.12 -0.12 -23.89
N TRP A 121 -2.37 0.23 -23.59
CA TRP A 121 -3.39 -0.65 -23.03
C TRP A 121 -4.71 -0.54 -23.82
N PRO A 122 -4.70 -0.87 -25.12
CA PRO A 122 -5.92 -0.86 -25.91
C PRO A 122 -6.89 -1.94 -25.42
N ASP A 123 -8.17 -1.58 -25.34
CA ASP A 123 -9.28 -2.45 -24.94
C ASP A 123 -9.03 -3.19 -23.60
N PRO A 124 -8.83 -2.46 -22.49
CA PRO A 124 -8.50 -3.07 -21.20
C PRO A 124 -9.59 -4.01 -20.69
N GLU A 125 -10.85 -3.79 -21.05
CA GLU A 125 -11.97 -4.68 -20.69
C GLU A 125 -11.81 -6.09 -21.29
N GLU A 126 -11.36 -6.19 -22.54
CA GLU A 126 -11.11 -7.49 -23.18
C GLU A 126 -9.94 -8.20 -22.49
N MET A 127 -8.86 -7.46 -22.18
CA MET A 127 -7.72 -8.00 -21.42
C MET A 127 -8.14 -8.52 -20.04
N LEU A 128 -8.92 -7.74 -19.30
CA LEU A 128 -9.40 -8.11 -17.96
C LEU A 128 -10.36 -9.30 -18.01
N ALA A 129 -11.23 -9.38 -19.03
CA ALA A 129 -12.09 -10.53 -19.25
C ALA A 129 -11.29 -11.81 -19.50
N GLU A 130 -10.26 -11.75 -20.37
CA GLU A 130 -9.40 -12.91 -20.63
C GLU A 130 -8.63 -13.36 -19.38
N LEU A 131 -8.08 -12.43 -18.60
CA LEU A 131 -7.41 -12.77 -17.32
C LEU A 131 -8.37 -13.43 -16.34
N LYS A 132 -9.61 -12.94 -16.26
CA LYS A 132 -10.66 -13.53 -15.42
C LYS A 132 -11.05 -14.93 -15.88
N GLU A 133 -11.16 -15.18 -17.20
CA GLU A 133 -11.39 -16.52 -17.75
C GLU A 133 -10.26 -17.50 -17.39
N MET A 134 -9.04 -16.98 -17.23
CA MET A 134 -7.88 -17.74 -16.78
C MET A 134 -7.83 -17.93 -15.25
N GLY A 135 -8.77 -17.35 -14.49
CA GLY A 135 -8.79 -17.39 -13.03
C GLY A 135 -7.75 -16.49 -12.37
N ILE A 136 -7.30 -15.44 -13.07
CA ILE A 136 -6.29 -14.49 -12.61
C ILE A 136 -6.96 -13.15 -12.30
N GLU A 137 -6.85 -12.70 -11.06
CA GLU A 137 -7.25 -11.36 -10.65
C GLU A 137 -6.21 -10.32 -11.09
N THR A 138 -6.68 -9.11 -11.40
CA THR A 138 -5.79 -8.00 -11.81
C THR A 138 -5.68 -6.97 -10.70
N MET A 139 -4.44 -6.63 -10.33
CA MET A 139 -4.12 -5.50 -9.47
C MET A 139 -3.54 -4.35 -10.30
N VAL A 140 -3.97 -3.13 -10.03
CA VAL A 140 -3.51 -1.93 -10.73
C VAL A 140 -2.91 -0.93 -9.75
N SER A 141 -1.74 -0.36 -10.10
CA SER A 141 -1.11 0.72 -9.35
C SER A 141 -2.00 1.97 -9.29
N ILE A 142 -2.07 2.60 -8.15
CA ILE A 142 -2.66 3.92 -7.93
C ILE A 142 -1.59 4.74 -7.25
N TRP A 143 -1.26 5.87 -7.87
CA TRP A 143 -0.42 6.88 -7.24
C TRP A 143 -1.30 8.04 -6.78
N PRO A 144 -1.08 8.56 -5.56
CA PRO A 144 -1.76 9.74 -5.03
C PRO A 144 -1.23 11.04 -5.66
N THR A 145 -0.33 10.97 -6.64
CA THR A 145 0.29 12.13 -7.26
C THR A 145 -0.59 12.74 -8.35
N VAL A 146 -0.53 14.06 -8.49
CA VAL A 146 -1.23 14.81 -9.53
C VAL A 146 -0.24 15.71 -10.26
N ASN A 147 -0.11 15.49 -11.57
CA ASN A 147 0.67 16.36 -12.44
C ASN A 147 -0.15 17.63 -12.75
N PRO A 148 0.46 18.85 -12.74
CA PRO A 148 -0.20 20.08 -13.19
C PRO A 148 -0.82 20.04 -14.60
N ASN A 149 -0.40 19.10 -15.46
CA ASN A 149 -0.98 18.89 -16.78
C ASN A 149 -2.13 17.85 -16.80
N SER A 150 -2.47 17.25 -15.66
CA SER A 150 -3.64 16.36 -15.57
C SER A 150 -4.92 17.14 -15.87
N ARG A 151 -5.84 16.51 -16.59
CA ARG A 151 -7.18 17.05 -16.87
C ARG A 151 -8.00 17.36 -15.61
N TYR A 152 -7.65 16.77 -14.46
CA TYR A 152 -8.34 17.01 -13.19
C TYR A 152 -7.64 18.07 -12.33
N PHE A 153 -6.47 18.59 -12.74
CA PHE A 153 -5.66 19.46 -11.88
C PHE A 153 -6.40 20.73 -11.46
N ASP A 154 -6.99 21.46 -12.42
CA ASP A 154 -7.69 22.71 -12.14
C ASP A 154 -8.91 22.50 -11.22
N GLU A 155 -9.69 21.43 -11.46
CA GLU A 155 -10.84 21.08 -10.61
C GLU A 155 -10.39 20.73 -9.18
N MET A 156 -9.33 19.92 -9.04
CA MET A 156 -8.79 19.57 -7.73
C MET A 156 -8.19 20.77 -7.00
N LEU A 157 -7.63 21.74 -7.74
CA LEU A 157 -7.09 22.97 -7.19
C LEU A 157 -8.23 23.87 -6.68
N GLU A 158 -9.27 24.08 -7.49
CA GLU A 158 -10.45 24.88 -7.14
C GLU A 158 -11.20 24.31 -5.93
N LYS A 159 -11.31 22.99 -5.84
CA LYS A 159 -12.00 22.30 -4.75
C LYS A 159 -11.13 22.03 -3.52
N ALA A 160 -9.85 22.45 -3.55
CA ALA A 160 -8.88 22.21 -2.49
C ALA A 160 -8.75 20.71 -2.11
N TYR A 161 -8.66 19.85 -3.12
CA TYR A 161 -8.50 18.39 -2.97
C TYR A 161 -7.05 17.92 -2.91
N MET A 162 -6.09 18.83 -3.04
CA MET A 162 -4.66 18.53 -2.97
C MET A 162 -4.04 19.03 -1.67
N ILE A 163 -3.01 18.32 -1.21
CA ILE A 163 -2.18 18.72 -0.09
C ILE A 163 -1.51 20.05 -0.45
N ARG A 164 -1.55 20.99 0.48
CA ARG A 164 -0.93 22.31 0.33
C ARG A 164 0.33 22.42 1.16
N THR A 165 1.06 23.50 0.96
CA THR A 165 2.17 23.88 1.82
C THR A 165 1.77 25.00 2.76
N GLU A 166 2.25 24.97 4.00
CA GLU A 166 2.09 26.09 4.95
C GLU A 166 2.86 27.31 4.46
N ASN A 167 4.04 27.10 3.86
CA ASN A 167 4.89 28.14 3.31
C ASN A 167 5.46 27.74 1.95
N GLY A 168 5.72 28.73 1.10
CA GLY A 168 6.31 28.55 -0.22
C GLY A 168 5.33 28.01 -1.27
N LEU A 169 5.88 27.57 -2.40
CA LEU A 169 5.09 26.97 -3.48
C LEU A 169 4.60 25.58 -3.07
N ALA A 170 3.38 25.24 -3.47
CA ALA A 170 2.74 23.96 -3.16
C ALA A 170 3.32 22.81 -4.02
N THR A 171 4.62 22.56 -3.92
CA THR A 171 5.34 21.56 -4.71
C THR A 171 5.90 20.48 -3.79
N MET A 172 5.49 19.22 -4.00
CA MET A 172 5.79 18.13 -3.06
C MET A 172 6.93 17.23 -3.51
N MET A 173 6.92 16.83 -4.78
CA MET A 173 7.94 15.93 -5.34
C MET A 173 8.28 16.34 -6.75
N ARG A 174 9.57 16.41 -7.08
CA ARG A 174 10.03 16.60 -8.46
C ARG A 174 10.24 15.27 -9.16
N PHE A 175 9.36 14.91 -10.09
CA PHE A 175 9.38 13.60 -10.76
C PHE A 175 9.13 13.72 -12.28
N THR A 176 9.54 12.70 -13.03
CA THR A 176 9.30 12.59 -14.48
C THR A 176 8.00 11.83 -14.72
N ASP A 177 7.15 12.28 -15.63
CA ASP A 177 5.92 11.57 -16.01
C ASP A 177 6.11 10.73 -17.29
N THR A 178 5.11 9.92 -17.69
CA THR A 178 5.22 9.01 -18.85
C THR A 178 5.66 9.74 -20.13
N TYR A 179 4.99 10.86 -20.45
CA TYR A 179 5.23 11.66 -21.66
C TYR A 179 5.66 13.10 -21.37
N ASP A 180 5.90 13.44 -20.11
CA ASP A 180 6.22 14.80 -19.68
C ASP A 180 7.64 14.90 -19.09
N LYS A 181 8.18 16.12 -19.13
CA LYS A 181 9.44 16.44 -18.47
C LYS A 181 9.28 16.43 -16.96
N LYS A 182 10.41 16.49 -16.25
CA LYS A 182 10.40 16.61 -14.78
C LYS A 182 9.59 17.82 -14.34
N ARG A 183 8.55 17.58 -13.55
CA ARG A 183 7.71 18.61 -12.93
C ARG A 183 7.61 18.41 -11.44
N TYR A 184 7.17 19.46 -10.76
CA TYR A 184 6.73 19.34 -9.39
C TYR A 184 5.31 18.81 -9.38
N LEU A 185 5.14 17.66 -8.75
CA LEU A 185 3.87 17.00 -8.54
C LEU A 185 3.25 17.45 -7.22
N HIS A 186 1.94 17.33 -7.19
CA HIS A 186 1.10 17.53 -6.03
C HIS A 186 0.63 16.16 -5.53
N TYR A 187 0.08 16.10 -4.32
CA TYR A 187 -0.54 14.88 -3.80
C TYR A 187 -2.01 15.16 -3.48
N VAL A 188 -2.85 14.16 -3.67
CA VAL A 188 -4.24 14.18 -3.20
C VAL A 188 -4.27 14.22 -1.67
N ASP A 189 -5.17 15.01 -1.11
CA ASP A 189 -5.39 15.06 0.33
C ASP A 189 -6.50 14.08 0.75
N PHE A 190 -6.18 12.81 0.98
CA PHE A 190 -7.16 11.80 1.42
C PHE A 190 -7.75 12.09 2.81
N THR A 191 -7.18 13.01 3.58
CA THR A 191 -7.80 13.45 4.84
C THR A 191 -9.05 14.30 4.59
N ASN A 192 -9.19 14.84 3.37
CA ASN A 192 -10.42 15.44 2.87
C ASN A 192 -11.32 14.34 2.30
N PRO A 193 -12.50 14.04 2.91
CA PRO A 193 -13.37 12.98 2.44
C PRO A 193 -13.89 13.22 1.01
N ASP A 194 -14.07 14.48 0.60
CA ASP A 194 -14.54 14.80 -0.75
C ASP A 194 -13.45 14.55 -1.81
N ALA A 195 -12.18 14.79 -1.45
CA ALA A 195 -11.04 14.49 -2.32
C ALA A 195 -10.86 12.99 -2.50
N GLY A 196 -10.93 12.22 -1.39
CA GLY A 196 -10.88 10.77 -1.44
C GLY A 196 -12.00 10.19 -2.29
N LYS A 197 -13.24 10.66 -2.09
CA LYS A 197 -14.40 10.25 -2.90
C LYS A 197 -14.21 10.57 -4.38
N PHE A 198 -13.69 11.76 -4.71
CA PHE A 198 -13.41 12.16 -6.09
C PHE A 198 -12.45 11.20 -6.79
N VAL A 199 -11.33 10.84 -6.14
CA VAL A 199 -10.37 9.89 -6.69
C VAL A 199 -10.96 8.49 -6.81
N TRP A 200 -11.68 8.03 -5.78
CA TRP A 200 -12.35 6.74 -5.83
C TRP A 200 -13.33 6.65 -6.99
N GLU A 201 -14.17 7.66 -7.24
CA GLU A 201 -15.14 7.63 -8.34
C GLU A 201 -14.47 7.53 -9.71
N ILE A 202 -13.33 8.20 -9.90
CA ILE A 202 -12.52 8.10 -11.12
C ILE A 202 -11.92 6.71 -11.25
N ALA A 203 -11.23 6.22 -10.21
CA ALA A 203 -10.63 4.89 -10.21
C ALA A 203 -11.68 3.78 -10.39
N ARG A 204 -12.86 3.95 -9.79
CA ARG A 204 -13.99 3.03 -9.94
C ARG A 204 -14.41 2.93 -11.39
N LYS A 205 -14.70 4.07 -12.04
CA LYS A 205 -15.11 4.12 -13.44
C LYS A 205 -14.03 3.57 -14.38
N ASN A 206 -12.77 3.90 -14.13
CA ASN A 206 -11.69 3.62 -15.06
C ASN A 206 -11.07 2.23 -14.90
N TYR A 207 -11.21 1.61 -13.72
CA TYR A 207 -10.62 0.33 -13.37
C TYR A 207 -11.63 -0.67 -12.78
N TYR A 208 -12.29 -0.32 -11.67
CA TYR A 208 -13.15 -1.26 -10.94
C TYR A 208 -14.32 -1.77 -11.78
N ASP A 209 -15.06 -0.84 -12.40
CA ASP A 209 -16.22 -1.13 -13.24
C ASP A 209 -15.81 -1.95 -14.49
N LYS A 210 -14.54 -1.89 -14.91
CA LYS A 210 -13.97 -2.66 -16.02
C LYS A 210 -13.48 -4.07 -15.64
N GLY A 211 -13.45 -4.40 -14.35
CA GLY A 211 -13.08 -5.73 -13.87
C GLY A 211 -11.85 -5.80 -12.96
N VAL A 212 -11.18 -4.68 -12.66
CA VAL A 212 -10.11 -4.66 -11.65
C VAL A 212 -10.71 -4.85 -10.26
N ARG A 213 -10.11 -5.72 -9.43
CA ARG A 213 -10.63 -6.06 -8.10
C ARG A 213 -9.65 -5.75 -6.96
N GLN A 214 -8.46 -5.27 -7.28
CA GLN A 214 -7.45 -4.93 -6.31
C GLN A 214 -6.66 -3.68 -6.74
N PHE A 215 -6.36 -2.82 -5.77
CA PHE A 215 -5.53 -1.64 -6.00
C PHE A 215 -4.20 -1.77 -5.27
N TRP A 216 -3.16 -1.27 -5.92
CA TRP A 216 -1.85 -1.07 -5.33
C TRP A 216 -1.69 0.42 -5.03
N LEU A 217 -1.99 0.81 -3.78
CA LEU A 217 -1.88 2.16 -3.23
C LEU A 217 -0.42 2.46 -2.90
N ASP A 218 0.32 2.90 -3.91
CA ASP A 218 1.75 3.19 -3.81
C ASP A 218 1.99 4.67 -3.49
N GLU A 219 3.19 5.00 -3.00
CA GLU A 219 3.54 6.36 -2.55
C GLU A 219 2.63 6.91 -1.43
N CYS A 220 2.04 6.02 -0.62
CA CYS A 220 1.03 6.34 0.39
C CYS A 220 1.60 6.83 1.74
N GLU A 221 2.87 7.27 1.83
CA GLU A 221 3.43 7.83 3.06
C GLU A 221 2.84 9.18 3.49
N PRO A 222 2.70 10.22 2.62
CA PRO A 222 3.09 10.36 1.20
C PRO A 222 4.59 10.65 0.99
N GLU A 223 5.15 10.23 -0.16
CA GLU A 223 6.59 10.40 -0.46
C GLU A 223 6.93 11.85 -0.91
N VAL A 224 6.98 12.76 0.06
CA VAL A 224 7.34 14.16 -0.16
C VAL A 224 8.86 14.38 -0.13
N ARG A 225 9.36 15.30 -0.96
CA ARG A 225 10.80 15.57 -1.10
C ARG A 225 11.07 17.09 -1.09
N PRO A 226 11.67 17.65 -0.02
CA PRO A 226 12.17 16.98 1.19
C PRO A 226 11.06 16.53 2.16
N TYR A 227 11.40 15.64 3.10
CA TYR A 227 10.53 15.15 4.18
C TYR A 227 10.24 16.21 5.26
N HIS A 228 9.72 17.36 4.87
CA HIS A 228 9.32 18.45 5.75
C HIS A 228 7.82 18.40 6.02
N TYR A 229 7.38 17.37 6.74
CA TYR A 229 5.96 17.12 7.03
C TYR A 229 5.27 18.28 7.76
N ASN A 230 5.99 19.04 8.59
CA ASN A 230 5.48 20.25 9.25
C ASN A 230 5.13 21.40 8.28
N ASN A 231 5.68 21.40 7.07
CA ASN A 231 5.32 22.35 6.02
C ASN A 231 4.15 21.87 5.16
N LEU A 232 3.60 20.67 5.40
CA LEU A 232 2.41 20.20 4.72
C LEU A 232 1.15 20.69 5.43
N ARG A 233 0.12 21.00 4.65
CA ARG A 233 -1.21 21.35 5.14
C ARG A 233 -2.25 20.42 4.55
N TYR A 234 -2.78 19.54 5.40
CA TYR A 234 -3.93 18.70 5.13
C TYR A 234 -5.24 19.40 5.52
N TYR A 235 -6.35 18.83 5.10
CA TYR A 235 -7.71 19.22 5.48
C TYR A 235 -7.91 19.13 6.99
N ILE A 236 -7.44 18.05 7.61
CA ILE A 236 -7.54 17.85 9.07
C ILE A 236 -6.53 18.67 9.89
N GLY A 237 -5.55 19.33 9.26
CA GLY A 237 -4.62 20.22 9.94
C GLY A 237 -3.18 20.16 9.41
N ASN A 238 -2.26 20.66 10.23
CA ASN A 238 -0.83 20.69 9.88
C ASN A 238 -0.25 19.26 9.80
N GLY A 239 0.62 19.03 8.83
CA GLY A 239 1.20 17.71 8.57
C GLY A 239 2.17 17.23 9.64
N GLY A 240 2.81 18.12 10.42
CA GLY A 240 3.61 17.73 11.59
C GLY A 240 2.77 16.99 12.63
N LYS A 241 1.49 17.34 12.76
CA LYS A 241 0.54 16.67 13.66
C LYS A 241 -0.10 15.41 13.10
N TYR A 242 -0.29 15.32 11.78
CA TYR A 242 -1.22 14.34 11.19
C TYR A 242 -0.67 13.49 10.04
N SER A 243 0.57 13.71 9.56
CA SER A 243 1.07 13.01 8.35
C SER A 243 1.09 11.50 8.50
N SER A 244 1.33 10.96 9.70
CA SER A 244 1.31 9.50 9.89
C SER A 244 -0.07 8.88 9.68
N LEU A 245 -1.18 9.66 9.69
CA LEU A 245 -2.51 9.15 9.34
C LEU A 245 -2.77 9.04 7.84
N TYR A 246 -1.98 9.68 6.99
CA TYR A 246 -2.24 9.74 5.56
C TYR A 246 -2.52 8.36 4.91
N PRO A 247 -1.68 7.33 5.10
CA PRO A 247 -1.96 6.00 4.53
C PRO A 247 -3.28 5.38 5.03
N LEU A 248 -3.68 5.67 6.29
CA LEU A 248 -4.93 5.17 6.83
C LEU A 248 -6.14 5.75 6.09
N PHE A 249 -6.10 7.04 5.75
CA PHE A 249 -7.18 7.71 5.05
C PHE A 249 -7.29 7.25 3.59
N GLU A 250 -6.16 7.04 2.91
CA GLU A 250 -6.14 6.52 1.55
C GLU A 250 -6.70 5.09 1.50
N GLU A 251 -6.21 4.20 2.37
CA GLU A 251 -6.72 2.83 2.47
C GLU A 251 -8.21 2.80 2.80
N LYS A 252 -8.64 3.59 3.79
CA LYS A 252 -10.05 3.70 4.17
C LYS A 252 -10.92 4.11 2.97
N THR A 253 -10.47 5.09 2.19
CA THR A 253 -11.20 5.60 1.03
C THR A 253 -11.45 4.49 0.01
N PHE A 254 -10.40 3.76 -0.38
CA PHE A 254 -10.54 2.68 -1.36
C PHE A 254 -11.32 1.49 -0.79
N TYR A 255 -11.08 1.10 0.46
CA TYR A 255 -11.79 0.00 1.10
C TYR A 255 -13.29 0.26 1.19
N GLU A 256 -13.70 1.43 1.71
CA GLU A 256 -15.12 1.80 1.82
C GLU A 256 -15.76 1.94 0.44
N GLY A 257 -15.05 2.55 -0.52
CA GLY A 257 -15.52 2.64 -1.89
C GLY A 257 -15.77 1.27 -2.54
N MET A 258 -14.85 0.32 -2.38
CA MET A 258 -14.99 -1.05 -2.88
C MET A 258 -16.15 -1.78 -2.20
N LYS A 259 -16.31 -1.64 -0.87
CA LYS A 259 -17.45 -2.18 -0.13
C LYS A 259 -18.78 -1.65 -0.67
N GLU A 260 -18.89 -0.33 -0.89
CA GLU A 260 -20.09 0.30 -1.44
C GLU A 260 -20.39 -0.16 -2.86
N ALA A 261 -19.35 -0.44 -3.66
CA ALA A 261 -19.48 -0.99 -5.01
C ALA A 261 -19.82 -2.50 -5.04
N GLY A 262 -19.90 -3.16 -3.88
CA GLY A 262 -20.33 -4.55 -3.75
C GLY A 262 -19.21 -5.57 -3.54
N GLU A 263 -17.97 -5.12 -3.28
CA GLU A 263 -16.88 -6.04 -2.94
C GLU A 263 -17.04 -6.60 -1.52
N GLU A 264 -16.99 -7.92 -1.38
CA GLU A 264 -17.21 -8.57 -0.08
C GLU A 264 -15.96 -8.55 0.79
N LEU A 265 -14.78 -8.80 0.21
CA LEU A 265 -13.51 -8.88 0.93
C LEU A 265 -12.44 -7.99 0.26
N PRO A 266 -12.58 -6.66 0.31
CA PRO A 266 -11.60 -5.77 -0.29
C PRO A 266 -10.25 -5.91 0.43
N ILE A 267 -9.19 -5.98 -0.37
CA ILE A 267 -7.80 -5.96 0.08
C ILE A 267 -6.98 -5.17 -0.91
N ASN A 268 -6.24 -4.18 -0.43
CA ASN A 268 -5.33 -3.39 -1.25
C ASN A 268 -3.89 -3.58 -0.78
N LEU A 269 -2.97 -3.48 -1.73
CA LEU A 269 -1.55 -3.46 -1.45
C LEU A 269 -1.14 -2.01 -1.16
N CYS A 270 -0.61 -1.70 0.02
CA CYS A 270 -0.20 -0.35 0.42
C CYS A 270 1.24 -0.30 0.97
N ARG A 271 1.94 0.83 0.79
CA ARG A 271 3.38 0.91 1.13
C ARG A 271 3.62 1.24 2.60
N SER A 272 2.64 1.90 3.18
CA SER A 272 2.68 2.48 4.51
C SER A 272 1.32 2.28 5.18
N ALA A 273 1.31 2.32 6.50
CA ALA A 273 0.11 2.13 7.30
C ALA A 273 0.24 2.85 8.64
N TRP A 274 -0.91 3.06 9.27
CA TRP A 274 -1.00 3.51 10.65
C TRP A 274 -1.82 2.51 11.48
N ALA A 275 -1.86 2.71 12.79
CA ALA A 275 -2.66 1.89 13.68
C ALA A 275 -4.13 1.87 13.24
N GLY A 276 -4.69 0.68 13.04
CA GLY A 276 -6.08 0.52 12.58
C GLY A 276 -6.22 0.39 11.07
N SER A 277 -5.17 0.52 10.27
CA SER A 277 -5.22 0.25 8.81
C SER A 277 -5.65 -1.20 8.50
N GLN A 278 -5.36 -2.16 9.38
CA GLN A 278 -5.69 -3.58 9.17
C GLN A 278 -7.19 -3.86 8.95
N LYS A 279 -8.09 -3.05 9.52
CA LYS A 279 -9.54 -3.24 9.38
C LYS A 279 -10.09 -2.80 8.03
N TYR A 280 -9.26 -2.09 7.27
CA TYR A 280 -9.55 -1.63 5.92
C TYR A 280 -8.81 -2.48 4.87
N GLY A 281 -8.45 -3.73 5.20
CA GLY A 281 -7.83 -4.63 4.22
C GLY A 281 -6.42 -4.23 3.78
N ALA A 282 -5.69 -3.46 4.60
CA ALA A 282 -4.32 -3.04 4.31
C ALA A 282 -3.34 -4.23 4.25
N CYS A 283 -2.83 -4.52 3.06
CA CYS A 283 -1.72 -5.43 2.84
C CYS A 283 -0.43 -4.63 2.63
N VAL A 284 0.43 -4.57 3.65
CA VAL A 284 1.56 -3.64 3.65
C VAL A 284 2.86 -4.29 3.18
N TRP A 285 3.44 -3.85 2.06
CA TRP A 285 4.79 -4.30 1.67
C TRP A 285 5.89 -3.37 2.15
N SER A 286 7.12 -3.88 2.23
CA SER A 286 8.26 -3.21 2.85
C SER A 286 8.94 -2.12 2.01
N GLY A 287 8.31 -1.66 0.93
CA GLY A 287 8.86 -0.62 0.05
C GLY A 287 10.05 -1.05 -0.82
N ASP A 288 10.80 -0.06 -1.30
CA ASP A 288 11.89 -0.19 -2.26
C ASP A 288 13.23 -0.55 -1.60
N ILE A 289 13.35 -1.84 -1.25
CA ILE A 289 14.52 -2.40 -0.58
C ILE A 289 15.53 -3.04 -1.56
N TYR A 290 16.79 -3.17 -1.14
CA TYR A 290 17.85 -3.80 -1.94
C TYR A 290 17.74 -5.33 -1.99
N SER A 291 18.00 -5.92 -3.16
CA SER A 291 18.09 -7.38 -3.34
C SER A 291 19.39 -7.99 -2.80
N ASN A 292 19.49 -8.20 -1.49
CA ASN A 292 20.61 -8.92 -0.86
C ASN A 292 20.18 -9.68 0.41
N PHE A 293 21.04 -10.58 0.91
CA PHE A 293 20.74 -11.42 2.07
C PHE A 293 20.58 -10.65 3.38
N ALA A 294 21.27 -9.52 3.55
CA ALA A 294 21.12 -8.70 4.76
C ALA A 294 19.72 -8.08 4.82
N THR A 295 19.25 -7.52 3.69
CA THR A 295 17.87 -7.03 3.56
C THR A 295 16.86 -8.14 3.84
N LEU A 296 17.09 -9.35 3.32
CA LEU A 296 16.19 -10.50 3.55
C LEU A 296 16.08 -10.84 5.04
N GLU A 297 17.19 -10.80 5.78
CA GLU A 297 17.19 -11.02 7.23
C GLU A 297 16.36 -9.95 7.96
N GLU A 298 16.48 -8.69 7.54
CA GLU A 298 15.69 -7.58 8.10
C GLU A 298 14.19 -7.77 7.87
N GLN A 299 13.79 -8.27 6.69
CA GLN A 299 12.37 -8.48 6.37
C GLN A 299 11.68 -9.50 7.30
N ILE A 300 12.40 -10.49 7.82
CA ILE A 300 11.85 -11.42 8.83
C ILE A 300 11.47 -10.66 10.10
N LYS A 301 12.33 -9.74 10.55
CA LYS A 301 12.08 -8.92 11.74
C LYS A 301 10.95 -7.92 11.48
N THR A 302 10.92 -7.29 10.31
CA THR A 302 9.85 -6.36 9.92
C THR A 302 8.50 -7.06 9.87
N GLY A 303 8.41 -8.20 9.18
CA GLY A 303 7.19 -9.01 9.05
C GLY A 303 6.63 -9.45 10.39
N LEU A 304 7.48 -9.95 11.29
CA LEU A 304 7.05 -10.33 12.65
C LEU A 304 6.60 -9.12 13.47
N ASN A 305 7.21 -7.95 13.29
CA ASN A 305 6.79 -6.75 14.00
C ASN A 305 5.44 -6.21 13.50
N MET A 306 5.20 -6.22 12.19
CA MET A 306 3.93 -5.81 11.59
C MET A 306 2.80 -6.77 11.95
N ALA A 307 3.03 -8.09 11.83
CA ALA A 307 2.03 -9.12 12.11
C ALA A 307 1.52 -9.09 13.57
N LYS A 308 2.39 -8.74 14.54
CA LYS A 308 1.99 -8.59 15.95
C LYS A 308 0.91 -7.52 16.18
N PHE A 309 0.79 -6.55 15.28
CA PHE A 309 -0.20 -5.49 15.35
C PHE A 309 -1.29 -5.64 14.28
N GLY A 310 -1.51 -6.87 13.80
CA GLY A 310 -2.60 -7.19 12.89
C GLY A 310 -2.42 -6.71 11.45
N ILE A 311 -1.29 -6.05 11.13
CA ILE A 311 -1.01 -5.62 9.76
C ILE A 311 -0.43 -6.82 8.99
N LEU A 312 -1.12 -7.20 7.91
CA LEU A 312 -0.62 -8.21 7.00
C LEU A 312 0.57 -7.63 6.23
N GLN A 313 1.69 -8.34 6.25
CA GLN A 313 2.84 -8.00 5.43
C GLN A 313 3.24 -9.22 4.59
N PRO A 314 3.16 -9.14 3.25
CA PRO A 314 3.81 -10.12 2.42
C PRO A 314 5.33 -9.96 2.53
N PHE A 315 6.04 -11.08 2.54
CA PHE A 315 7.45 -11.13 2.25
C PHE A 315 7.67 -10.67 0.81
N TRP A 316 8.13 -9.42 0.71
CA TRP A 316 8.48 -8.77 -0.53
C TRP A 316 9.98 -8.86 -0.75
N CYS A 317 10.41 -9.44 -1.87
CA CYS A 317 11.78 -9.28 -2.35
C CYS A 317 11.82 -8.12 -3.34
N GLY A 318 12.51 -7.03 -2.94
CA GLY A 318 12.60 -5.77 -3.68
C GLY A 318 13.29 -5.85 -5.04
N MET A 319 13.50 -4.68 -5.66
CA MET A 319 13.95 -4.52 -7.04
C MET A 319 15.10 -5.45 -7.42
N GLY A 320 14.88 -6.19 -8.51
CA GLY A 320 15.81 -7.15 -9.07
C GLY A 320 17.20 -6.57 -9.27
N SER A 321 18.19 -7.14 -8.59
CA SER A 321 19.54 -7.12 -9.14
C SER A 321 19.52 -7.80 -10.51
N LYS A 322 20.52 -7.56 -11.38
CA LYS A 322 20.65 -8.23 -12.70
C LYS A 322 20.56 -9.78 -12.65
N ARG A 323 20.59 -10.39 -11.46
CA ARG A 323 20.44 -11.83 -11.22
C ARG A 323 19.01 -12.31 -10.97
N PHE A 324 18.07 -11.46 -10.58
CA PHE A 324 16.67 -11.82 -10.26
C PHE A 324 15.70 -10.78 -10.82
N PRO A 325 15.31 -10.87 -12.10
CA PRO A 325 14.55 -9.82 -12.78
C PRO A 325 13.06 -9.72 -12.37
N SER A 326 12.55 -10.65 -11.56
CA SER A 326 11.15 -10.70 -11.11
C SER A 326 11.02 -10.39 -9.61
N ARG A 327 9.96 -9.66 -9.24
CA ARG A 327 9.56 -9.50 -7.82
C ARG A 327 8.74 -10.74 -7.41
N PHE A 328 8.99 -11.26 -6.22
CA PHE A 328 8.21 -12.35 -5.63
C PHE A 328 7.53 -11.86 -4.36
N ILE A 329 6.25 -12.19 -4.22
CA ILE A 329 5.41 -11.88 -3.07
C ILE A 329 5.00 -13.21 -2.44
N GLY A 330 5.41 -13.47 -1.20
CA GLY A 330 4.94 -14.62 -0.42
C GLY A 330 4.30 -14.15 0.89
N PHE A 331 3.23 -14.79 1.36
CA PHE A 331 2.53 -14.35 2.57
C PHE A 331 2.99 -15.12 3.81
N VAL A 332 3.13 -14.42 4.94
CA VAL A 332 3.01 -15.04 6.27
C VAL A 332 1.95 -14.28 7.05
N GLN A 333 0.81 -14.96 7.26
CA GLN A 333 -0.23 -14.50 8.16
C GLN A 333 -0.14 -15.33 9.46
N PHE A 334 -0.17 -14.65 10.61
CA PHE A 334 -0.40 -15.30 11.90
C PHE A 334 -1.89 -15.19 12.23
N HIS A 335 -2.62 -16.27 12.01
CA HIS A 335 -3.99 -16.44 12.50
C HIS A 335 -4.01 -17.62 13.48
N PRO A 336 -4.56 -17.47 14.70
CA PRO A 336 -4.93 -18.62 15.49
C PRO A 336 -6.30 -19.12 14.97
N PRO A 337 -6.47 -20.33 14.40
CA PRO A 337 -5.50 -21.33 13.95
C PRO A 337 -5.45 -21.50 12.40
N SER A 338 -4.24 -21.69 11.85
CA SER A 338 -3.94 -22.08 10.44
C SER A 338 -4.06 -20.98 9.38
N ARG A 339 -3.23 -20.87 8.31
CA ARG A 339 -2.23 -21.75 7.67
C ARG A 339 -1.01 -20.89 7.27
N ILE A 340 0.20 -21.38 7.57
CA ILE A 340 1.46 -20.75 7.12
C ILE A 340 1.74 -21.22 5.68
N PHE A 341 1.95 -20.28 4.76
CA PHE A 341 2.52 -20.60 3.45
C PHE A 341 4.05 -20.73 3.61
N SER A 342 4.57 -21.95 3.47
CA SER A 342 6.01 -22.23 3.53
C SER A 342 6.54 -22.44 2.12
N VAL A 343 7.42 -21.55 1.66
CA VAL A 343 8.28 -21.84 0.51
C VAL A 343 9.47 -22.65 1.03
N ARG A 344 9.42 -23.97 0.84
CA ARG A 344 10.56 -24.86 1.05
C ARG A 344 11.45 -24.80 -0.19
N LEU A 345 12.60 -24.15 -0.10
CA LEU A 345 13.69 -24.39 -1.05
C LEU A 345 14.28 -25.78 -0.75
N SER A 346 13.81 -26.82 -1.44
CA SER A 346 14.43 -28.13 -1.39
C SER A 346 15.78 -28.07 -2.12
N LYS A 347 16.86 -28.34 -1.40
CA LYS A 347 18.18 -28.55 -1.98
C LYS A 347 18.22 -29.97 -2.55
N GLU A 348 17.68 -30.17 -3.75
CA GLU A 348 17.94 -31.37 -4.54
C GLU A 348 18.95 -31.05 -5.62
N GLY A 349 20.07 -31.77 -5.61
CA GLY A 349 21.17 -31.58 -6.55
C GLY A 349 22.50 -32.04 -5.97
N GLY A 350 22.57 -33.30 -5.56
CA GLY A 350 23.82 -34.02 -5.44
C GLY A 350 24.08 -34.79 -6.72
N SER A 351 25.18 -34.45 -7.39
CA SER A 351 26.10 -35.38 -8.07
C SER A 351 27.45 -34.69 -8.17
#